data_AF-Q170A2-F1
#
_entry.id   AF-Q170A2-F1
#
_cell.length_a   1.000
_cell.length_b   1.000
_cell.length_c   1.000
_cell.angle_alpha   90.00
_cell.angle_beta   90.00
_cell.angle_gamma   90.00
#
_symmetry.space_group_name_H-M   'P 1'
#
loop_
_entity.id
_entity.type
_entity.pdbx_description
1 polymer ?
#
loop_
_entity_poly.entity_id
_entity_poly.type
_entity_poly.pdbx_seq_one_letter_code
_entity_poly.pdbx_strand_id
1 'polypeptide(L)'
;MAKSDDLRAVSKKYFFSNVLQFQIHRAMCTASRQYDPLDPNKPLHKCDIYRQPAAGNILKQLMERGASQPWQQVLQEVIGEGRLDGTALREYFRPLEEWLRNENLRTNEYVGWIYDGDYCKHSIETANLQVYGGFYNGGVQLQLSVSLVVGLYLFVQAHVHQLRLV
;
A
#
# COMPACT_ATOMS: atom_id res chain seq x y z
N MET A 1 26.48 -16.81 -11.57
CA MET A 1 25.27 -16.73 -12.41
C MET A 1 24.07 -17.09 -11.55
N ALA A 2 23.36 -16.09 -11.02
CA ALA A 2 22.13 -16.30 -10.27
C ALA A 2 21.01 -16.70 -11.26
N LYS A 3 20.24 -17.73 -10.92
CA LYS A 3 19.17 -18.28 -11.76
C LYS A 3 17.98 -17.30 -11.83
N SER A 4 17.23 -17.26 -12.92
CA SER A 4 16.07 -16.36 -13.12
C SER A 4 15.07 -16.34 -11.96
N ASP A 5 14.88 -17.47 -11.27
CA ASP A 5 14.01 -17.59 -10.09
C ASP A 5 14.56 -16.87 -8.85
N ASP A 6 15.88 -16.71 -8.76
CA ASP A 6 16.57 -16.02 -7.68
C ASP A 6 16.33 -14.51 -7.76
N LEU A 7 16.36 -13.93 -8.96
CA LEU A 7 16.09 -12.49 -9.17
C LEU A 7 14.67 -12.08 -8.73
N ARG A 8 13.67 -12.94 -8.96
CA ARG A 8 12.27 -12.68 -8.56
C ARG A 8 12.09 -12.80 -7.04
N ALA A 9 12.80 -13.73 -6.39
CA ALA A 9 12.81 -13.87 -4.94
C ALA A 9 13.53 -12.70 -4.25
N VAL A 10 14.62 -12.23 -4.85
CA VAL A 10 15.40 -11.08 -4.38
C VAL A 10 14.56 -9.79 -4.38
N SER A 11 13.79 -9.52 -5.43
CA SER A 11 12.92 -8.33 -5.51
C SER A 11 11.86 -8.27 -4.40
N LYS A 12 11.17 -9.38 -4.13
CA LYS A 12 10.15 -9.45 -3.07
C LYS A 12 10.75 -9.24 -1.67
N LYS A 13 11.94 -9.78 -1.42
CA LYS A 13 12.67 -9.58 -0.16
C LYS A 13 12.97 -8.11 0.08
N TYR A 14 13.44 -7.39 -0.93
CA TYR A 14 13.73 -5.95 -0.81
C TYR A 14 12.47 -5.11 -0.60
N PHE A 15 11.39 -5.40 -1.32
CA PHE A 15 10.13 -4.71 -1.11
C PHE A 15 9.64 -4.88 0.34
N PHE A 16 9.61 -6.12 0.83
CA PHE A 16 9.20 -6.42 2.20
C PHE A 16 10.12 -5.75 3.23
N SER A 17 11.43 -5.84 3.04
CA SER A 17 12.43 -5.20 3.91
C SER A 17 12.25 -3.68 3.97
N ASN A 18 11.99 -3.05 2.82
CA ASN A 18 11.82 -1.59 2.73
C ASN A 18 10.61 -1.09 3.50
N VAL A 19 9.54 -1.88 3.64
CA VAL A 19 8.38 -1.50 4.46
C VAL A 19 8.65 -1.81 5.92
N LEU A 20 9.11 -3.04 6.20
CA LEU A 20 9.31 -3.53 7.57
C LEU A 20 10.37 -2.72 8.33
N GLN A 21 11.43 -2.25 7.66
CA GLN A 21 12.48 -1.45 8.31
C GLN A 21 11.92 -0.19 8.98
N PHE A 22 10.92 0.48 8.39
CA PHE A 22 10.32 1.68 8.98
C PHE A 22 9.40 1.33 10.16
N GLN A 23 8.69 0.20 10.12
CA GLN A 23 7.90 -0.26 11.26
C GLN A 23 8.79 -0.55 12.48
N ILE A 24 9.87 -1.32 12.28
CA ILE A 24 10.82 -1.64 13.36
C ILE A 24 11.52 -0.37 13.84
N HIS A 25 11.92 0.53 12.93
CA HIS A 25 12.51 1.82 13.29
C HIS A 25 11.55 2.66 14.15
N ARG A 26 10.27 2.78 13.77
CA ARG A 26 9.25 3.46 14.57
C ARG A 26 9.16 2.89 15.98
N ALA A 27 9.05 1.57 16.12
CA ALA A 27 8.99 0.92 17.42
C ALA A 27 10.23 1.20 18.29
N MET A 28 11.44 1.12 17.71
CA MET A 28 12.69 1.44 18.40
C MET A 28 12.77 2.91 18.83
N CYS A 29 12.29 3.82 17.98
CA CYS A 29 12.27 5.25 18.25
C CYS A 29 11.27 5.64 19.35
N THR A 30 10.08 5.03 19.34
CA THR A 30 9.09 5.16 20.40
C THR A 30 9.66 4.66 21.73
N ALA A 31 10.27 3.46 21.74
CA ALA A 31 10.87 2.89 22.94
C ALA A 31 12.05 3.73 23.48
N SER A 32 12.76 4.43 22.60
CA SER A 32 13.87 5.32 22.96
C SER A 32 13.43 6.73 23.36
N ARG A 33 12.11 7.03 23.34
CA ARG A 33 11.52 8.36 23.60
C ARG A 33 12.04 9.48 22.68
N GLN A 34 12.58 9.10 21.52
CA GLN A 34 13.12 10.00 20.48
C GLN A 34 12.07 10.36 19.43
N TYR A 35 10.95 9.64 19.41
CA TYR A 35 9.81 9.91 18.56
C TYR A 35 8.54 9.97 19.39
N ASP A 36 7.71 10.97 19.11
CA ASP A 36 6.36 11.12 19.66
C ASP A 36 5.46 11.74 18.57
N PRO A 37 4.37 11.07 18.15
CA PRO A 37 3.47 11.59 17.11
C PRO A 37 2.79 12.92 17.48
N LEU A 38 2.72 13.27 18.77
CA LEU A 38 2.10 14.50 19.27
C LEU A 38 3.11 15.63 19.48
N ASP A 39 4.41 15.35 19.47
CA ASP A 39 5.47 16.36 19.67
C ASP A 39 6.16 16.69 18.32
N PRO A 40 5.96 17.91 17.78
CA PRO A 40 6.62 18.32 16.53
C PRO A 40 8.16 18.39 16.63
N ASN A 41 8.72 18.43 17.85
CA ASN A 41 10.17 18.43 18.06
C ASN A 41 10.78 17.02 17.96
N LYS A 42 9.96 15.97 18.01
CA LYS A 42 10.37 14.57 17.96
C LYS A 42 9.78 13.82 16.76
N PRO A 43 10.00 14.29 15.52
CA PRO A 43 9.49 13.60 14.35
C PRO A 43 10.30 12.33 14.06
N LEU A 44 9.66 11.34 13.44
CA LEU A 44 10.26 10.04 13.18
C LEU A 44 11.55 10.12 12.35
N HIS A 45 11.62 11.02 11.36
CA HIS A 45 12.79 11.19 10.49
C HIS A 45 14.03 11.81 11.19
N LYS A 46 13.89 12.37 12.40
CA LYS A 46 15.00 12.88 13.21
C LYS A 46 15.44 11.93 14.32
N CYS A 47 14.77 10.80 14.48
CA CYS A 47 15.08 9.86 15.53
C CYS A 47 16.51 9.31 15.40
N ASP A 48 17.25 9.35 16.49
CA ASP A 48 18.55 8.68 16.63
C ASP A 48 18.46 7.56 17.68
N ILE A 49 18.74 6.33 17.25
CA ILE A 49 18.75 5.14 18.10
C ILE A 49 20.15 4.83 18.68
N TYR A 50 21.16 5.66 18.37
CA TYR A 50 22.51 5.49 18.87
C TYR A 50 22.56 5.52 20.41
N ARG A 51 23.25 4.53 21.00
CA ARG A 51 23.39 4.34 22.45
C ARG A 51 22.07 4.20 23.22
N GLN A 52 21.00 3.77 22.55
CA GLN A 52 19.71 3.54 23.20
C GLN A 52 19.50 2.04 23.54
N PRO A 53 19.61 1.63 24.82
CA PRO A 53 19.44 0.23 25.20
C PRO A 53 18.01 -0.26 24.98
N ALA A 54 17.01 0.62 25.06
CA ALA A 54 15.61 0.27 24.80
C ALA A 54 15.39 -0.20 23.35
N ALA A 55 15.97 0.50 22.36
CA ALA A 55 15.96 0.07 20.95
C ALA A 55 16.70 -1.26 20.76
N GLY A 56 17.87 -1.41 21.38
CA GLY A 56 18.65 -2.65 21.31
C GLY A 56 17.90 -3.87 21.86
N ASN A 57 17.11 -3.70 22.92
CA ASN A 57 16.27 -4.76 23.47
C ASN A 57 15.19 -5.24 22.50
N ILE A 58 14.54 -4.31 21.78
CA ILE A 58 13.57 -4.66 20.72
C ILE A 58 14.25 -5.48 19.62
N LEU A 59 15.39 -4.99 19.11
CA LEU A 59 16.12 -5.69 18.05
C LEU A 59 16.59 -7.07 18.49
N LYS A 60 17.09 -7.19 19.73
CA LYS A 60 17.49 -8.48 20.32
C LYS A 60 16.31 -9.46 20.36
N GLN A 61 15.15 -9.04 20.86
CA GLN A 61 13.95 -9.89 20.94
C GLN A 61 13.46 -10.35 19.57
N LEU A 62 13.55 -9.49 18.54
CA LEU A 62 13.22 -9.87 17.17
C LEU A 62 14.21 -10.91 16.62
N MET A 63 15.51 -10.64 16.76
CA MET A 63 16.56 -11.47 16.16
C MET A 63 16.76 -12.81 16.87
N GLU A 64 16.57 -12.88 18.19
CA GLU A 64 16.77 -14.13 18.96
C GLU A 64 15.74 -15.22 18.61
N ARG A 65 14.56 -14.85 18.07
CA ARG A 65 13.55 -15.81 17.62
C ARG A 65 13.96 -16.52 16.32
N GLY A 66 14.78 -15.88 15.49
CA GLY A 66 15.23 -16.43 14.21
C GLY A 66 14.06 -16.93 13.34
N ALA A 67 14.16 -18.16 12.84
CA ALA A 67 13.11 -18.81 12.06
C ALA A 67 12.24 -19.79 12.88
N SER A 68 12.30 -19.74 14.22
CA SER A 68 11.58 -20.68 15.08
C SER A 68 10.06 -20.43 15.13
N GLN A 69 9.62 -19.20 14.83
CA GLN A 69 8.23 -18.77 14.85
C GLN A 69 7.87 -17.99 13.57
N PRO A 70 6.58 -17.96 13.18
CA PRO A 70 6.13 -17.10 12.09
C PRO A 70 6.43 -15.62 12.37
N TRP A 71 6.95 -14.91 11.38
CA TRP A 71 7.39 -13.52 11.54
C TRP A 71 6.28 -12.58 12.03
N GLN A 72 5.02 -12.79 11.63
CA GLN A 72 3.88 -11.99 12.09
C GLN A 72 3.69 -12.10 13.60
N GLN A 73 3.84 -13.30 14.14
CA GLN A 73 3.70 -13.56 15.56
C GLN A 73 4.83 -12.87 16.34
N VAL A 74 6.07 -13.00 15.85
CA VAL A 74 7.23 -12.35 16.45
C VAL A 74 7.05 -10.83 16.50
N LEU A 75 6.60 -10.20 15.42
CA LEU A 75 6.35 -8.75 15.41
C LEU A 75 5.20 -8.36 16.34
N GLN A 76 4.12 -9.14 16.39
CA GLN A 76 3.01 -8.88 17.30
C GLN A 76 3.45 -8.94 18.77
N GLU A 77 4.28 -9.92 19.13
CA GLU A 77 4.78 -10.09 20.49
C GLU A 77 5.76 -8.98 20.91
N VAL A 78 6.63 -8.52 20.00
CA VAL A 78 7.72 -7.58 20.35
C VAL A 78 7.32 -6.12 20.16
N ILE A 79 6.65 -5.78 19.05
CA ILE A 79 6.32 -4.39 18.70
C ILE A 79 4.81 -4.10 18.72
N GLY A 80 3.97 -5.10 18.98
CA GLY A 80 2.52 -4.95 19.01
C GLY A 80 1.85 -4.90 17.63
N GLU A 81 2.62 -5.05 16.55
CA GLU A 81 2.16 -4.94 15.15
C GLU A 81 2.50 -6.21 14.36
N GLY A 82 1.58 -7.18 14.27
CA GLY A 82 1.83 -8.43 13.54
C GLY A 82 1.66 -8.36 12.02
N ARG A 83 1.16 -7.24 11.48
CA ARG A 83 0.91 -7.05 10.06
C ARG A 83 1.94 -6.11 9.45
N LEU A 84 2.24 -6.33 8.17
CA LEU A 84 3.03 -5.37 7.40
C LEU A 84 2.23 -4.08 7.23
N ASP A 85 2.77 -2.97 7.72
CA ASP A 85 2.10 -1.66 7.76
C ASP A 85 2.96 -0.58 7.07
N GLY A 86 2.37 0.07 6.07
CA GLY A 86 2.99 1.18 5.34
C GLY A 86 2.86 2.53 6.04
N THR A 87 2.15 2.63 7.16
CA THR A 87 1.96 3.92 7.86
C THR A 87 3.28 4.47 8.38
N ALA A 88 4.18 3.63 8.91
CA ALA A 88 5.48 4.07 9.41
C ALA A 88 6.37 4.68 8.31
N LEU A 89 6.34 4.08 7.11
CA LEU A 89 7.01 4.60 5.92
C LEU A 89 6.44 5.97 5.52
N ARG A 90 5.10 6.08 5.40
CA ARG A 90 4.40 7.32 5.11
C ARG A 90 4.72 8.42 6.12
N GLU A 91 4.71 8.07 7.40
CA GLU A 91 4.98 9.00 8.48
C GLU A 91 6.40 9.55 8.46
N TYR A 92 7.38 8.70 8.16
CA TYR A 92 8.77 9.11 7.97
C TYR A 92 8.89 10.17 6.87
N PHE A 93 8.23 9.95 5.72
CA PHE A 93 8.28 10.85 4.56
C PHE A 93 7.23 11.97 4.55
N ARG A 94 6.36 12.04 5.56
CA ARG A 94 5.25 13.01 5.61
C ARG A 94 5.67 14.46 5.38
N PRO A 95 6.74 15.00 6.02
CA PRO A 95 7.15 16.38 5.78
C PRO A 95 7.60 16.63 4.33
N LEU A 96 8.25 15.64 3.72
CA LEU A 96 8.65 15.71 2.31
C LEU A 96 7.43 15.63 1.39
N GLU A 97 6.47 14.75 1.68
CA GLU A 97 5.22 14.65 0.92
C GLU A 97 4.46 15.98 0.91
N GLU A 98 4.36 16.64 2.07
CA GLU A 98 3.68 17.92 2.21
C GLU A 98 4.41 19.05 1.47
N TRP A 99 5.74 19.09 1.57
CA TRP A 99 6.54 20.06 0.81
C TRP A 99 6.40 19.85 -0.70
N LEU A 100 6.53 18.62 -1.19
CA LEU A 100 6.39 18.30 -2.61
C LEU A 100 4.99 18.65 -3.15
N ARG A 101 3.94 18.40 -2.36
CA ARG A 101 2.57 18.76 -2.73
C ARG A 101 2.42 20.26 -2.93
N ASN A 102 2.94 21.06 -2.00
CA ASN A 102 2.87 22.52 -2.08
C ASN A 102 3.70 23.06 -3.24
N GLU A 103 4.89 22.50 -3.46
CA GLU A 103 5.78 22.93 -4.53
C GLU A 103 5.19 22.61 -5.91
N ASN A 104 4.68 21.39 -6.13
CA ASN A 104 4.02 21.01 -7.38
C ASN A 104 2.83 21.92 -7.72
N LEU A 105 2.06 22.35 -6.71
CA LEU A 105 0.96 23.31 -6.89
C LEU A 105 1.48 24.71 -7.24
N ARG A 106 2.60 25.14 -6.62
CA ARG A 106 3.21 26.44 -6.85
C ARG A 106 3.79 26.57 -8.27
N THR A 107 4.40 25.51 -8.79
CA THR A 107 5.01 25.47 -10.12
C THR A 107 4.07 24.94 -11.21
N ASN A 108 2.87 24.50 -10.83
CA ASN A 108 1.85 23.92 -11.72
C ASN A 108 2.38 22.71 -12.51
N GLU A 109 3.08 21.82 -11.81
CA GLU A 109 3.66 20.59 -12.37
C GLU A 109 2.59 19.54 -12.66
N TYR A 110 2.78 18.79 -13.74
CA TYR A 110 1.92 17.68 -14.09
C TYR A 110 2.27 16.44 -13.24
N VAL A 111 1.32 15.95 -12.43
CA VAL A 111 1.49 14.75 -11.60
C VAL A 111 0.93 13.52 -12.31
N GLY A 112 1.82 12.61 -12.68
CA GLY A 112 1.49 11.35 -13.35
C GLY A 112 2.37 11.14 -14.57
N TRP A 113 2.03 10.12 -15.35
CA TRP A 113 2.69 9.81 -16.61
C TRP A 113 1.63 9.57 -17.67
N ILE A 114 1.93 9.98 -18.90
CA ILE A 114 1.14 9.59 -20.07
C ILE A 114 1.54 8.15 -20.40
N TYR A 115 0.57 7.31 -20.73
CA TYR A 115 0.84 5.95 -21.18
C TYR A 115 1.56 6.00 -22.53
N ASP A 116 2.84 5.62 -22.56
CA ASP A 116 3.67 5.63 -23.77
C ASP A 116 3.49 4.39 -24.65
N GLY A 117 2.65 3.43 -24.24
CA GLY A 117 2.04 2.40 -25.09
C GLY A 117 2.86 1.45 -25.95
N ASP A 118 4.17 1.61 -26.11
CA ASP A 118 4.88 1.00 -27.26
C ASP A 118 6.20 0.32 -26.94
N TYR A 119 6.51 -0.01 -25.68
CA TYR A 119 7.74 -0.77 -25.39
C TYR A 119 7.79 -2.17 -26.07
N CYS A 120 6.62 -2.74 -26.40
CA CYS A 120 6.53 -3.99 -27.18
C CYS A 120 6.29 -3.79 -28.68
N LYS A 121 5.92 -2.60 -29.16
CA LYS A 121 5.57 -2.46 -30.59
C LYS A 121 6.79 -2.45 -31.49
N HIS A 122 7.89 -1.84 -31.06
CA HIS A 122 9.15 -1.88 -31.81
C HIS A 122 9.75 -3.30 -31.93
N SER A 123 9.57 -4.14 -30.91
CA SER A 123 10.02 -5.54 -30.93
C SER A 123 9.07 -6.46 -31.71
N ILE A 124 7.79 -6.11 -31.85
CA ILE A 124 6.77 -6.86 -32.60
C ILE A 124 6.77 -6.50 -34.09
N GLU A 125 6.98 -5.23 -34.47
CA GLU A 125 7.15 -4.81 -35.87
C GLU A 125 8.37 -5.49 -36.51
N THR A 126 9.46 -5.61 -35.75
CA THR A 126 10.67 -6.33 -36.19
C THR A 126 10.44 -7.85 -36.33
N ALA A 127 9.47 -8.41 -35.60
CA ALA A 127 9.15 -9.84 -35.59
C ALA A 127 7.92 -10.24 -36.44
N ASN A 128 7.24 -9.28 -37.06
CA ASN A 128 6.06 -9.46 -37.91
C ASN A 128 4.94 -10.33 -37.28
N LEU A 129 4.71 -10.16 -35.98
CA LEU A 129 3.65 -10.86 -35.23
C LEU A 129 2.41 -9.95 -35.10
N GLN A 130 1.21 -10.50 -35.30
CA GLN A 130 -0.05 -9.77 -35.06
C GLN A 130 -0.46 -9.91 -33.59
N VAL A 131 -0.59 -8.81 -32.86
CA VAL A 131 -1.11 -8.82 -31.49
C VAL A 131 -2.44 -8.07 -31.42
N TYR A 132 -3.51 -8.80 -31.10
CA TYR A 132 -4.81 -8.25 -30.76
C TYR A 132 -4.92 -8.19 -29.23
N GLY A 133 -4.76 -7.01 -28.63
CA GLY A 133 -4.96 -6.86 -27.19
C GLY A 133 -4.56 -5.50 -26.64
N GLY A 134 -5.55 -4.65 -26.36
CA GLY A 134 -5.31 -3.36 -25.71
C GLY A 134 -6.58 -2.55 -25.44
N PHE A 135 -7.45 -3.02 -24.53
CA PHE A 135 -8.51 -2.18 -23.95
C PHE A 135 -8.70 -2.51 -22.46
N TYR A 136 -7.81 -2.01 -21.60
CA TYR A 136 -8.08 -1.94 -20.16
C TYR A 136 -8.53 -0.52 -19.83
N ASN A 137 -9.82 -0.25 -20.02
CA ASN A 137 -10.64 0.77 -19.36
C ASN A 137 -12.05 0.80 -19.99
N GLY A 138 -12.70 -0.36 -20.06
CA GLY A 138 -14.09 -0.51 -20.46
C GLY A 138 -14.88 -1.15 -19.34
N GLY A 139 -15.12 -0.42 -18.25
CA GLY A 139 -16.12 -0.86 -17.27
C GLY A 139 -17.49 -0.86 -17.96
N VAL A 140 -18.07 -2.03 -18.18
CA VAL A 140 -19.46 -2.13 -18.64
C VAL A 140 -20.35 -1.59 -17.52
N GLN A 141 -20.75 -0.33 -17.62
CA GLN A 141 -21.77 0.24 -16.75
C GLN A 141 -23.11 -0.34 -17.21
N LEU A 142 -23.57 -1.40 -16.52
CA LEU A 142 -24.95 -1.84 -16.61
C LEU A 142 -25.84 -0.70 -16.11
N GLN A 143 -26.29 0.15 -17.02
CA GLN A 143 -27.35 1.12 -16.77
C GLN A 143 -28.64 0.33 -16.57
N LEU A 144 -28.89 -0.12 -15.33
CA LEU A 144 -30.24 -0.49 -14.93
C LEU A 144 -31.08 0.77 -15.08
N SER A 145 -31.89 0.82 -16.13
CA SER A 145 -32.76 1.95 -16.39
C SER A 145 -33.66 2.16 -15.16
N VAL A 146 -33.78 3.40 -14.70
CA VAL A 146 -34.61 3.78 -13.55
C VAL A 146 -36.04 3.24 -13.72
N SER A 147 -36.51 3.13 -14.97
CA SER A 147 -37.80 2.54 -15.34
C SER A 147 -37.97 1.08 -14.91
N LEU A 148 -36.91 0.25 -14.96
CA LEU A 148 -36.99 -1.16 -14.51
C LEU A 148 -37.13 -1.26 -13.00
N VAL A 149 -36.40 -0.43 -12.25
CA VAL A 149 -36.45 -0.42 -10.78
C VAL A 149 -37.81 0.10 -10.28
N VAL A 150 -38.29 1.19 -10.88
CA VAL A 150 -39.61 1.76 -10.57
C VAL A 150 -40.73 0.80 -10.97
N GLY A 151 -40.61 0.15 -12.13
CA GLY A 151 -41.58 -0.84 -12.61
C GLY A 151 -41.72 -2.03 -11.65
N LEU A 152 -40.60 -2.60 -11.19
CA LEU A 152 -40.61 -3.70 -10.22
C LEU A 152 -41.20 -3.26 -8.87
N TYR A 153 -40.87 -2.05 -8.41
CA TYR A 153 -41.39 -1.52 -7.15
C TYR A 153 -42.92 -1.36 -7.16
N LEU A 154 -43.47 -0.79 -8.25
CA LEU A 154 -44.91 -0.63 -8.42
C LEU A 154 -45.62 -1.98 -8.54
N PHE A 155 -45.01 -2.96 -9.22
CA PHE A 155 -45.57 -4.30 -9.34
C PHE A 155 -45.67 -5.01 -7.98
N VAL A 156 -44.61 -4.90 -7.16
CA VAL A 156 -44.60 -5.44 -5.79
C VAL A 156 -45.64 -4.74 -4.93
N GLN A 157 -45.76 -3.41 -5.00
CA GLN A 157 -46.80 -2.68 -4.25
C GLN A 157 -48.22 -3.08 -4.66
N ALA A 158 -48.49 -3.25 -5.96
CA ALA A 158 -49.78 -3.69 -6.45
C ALA A 158 -50.12 -5.12 -5.97
N HIS A 159 -49.13 -6.02 -5.97
CA HIS A 159 -49.33 -7.38 -5.50
C HIS A 159 -49.58 -7.45 -3.99
N VAL A 160 -48.85 -6.65 -3.21
CA VAL A 160 -49.07 -6.51 -1.75
C VAL A 160 -50.44 -5.87 -1.46
N HIS A 161 -50.90 -4.95 -2.31
CA HIS A 161 -52.21 -4.34 -2.14
C HIS A 161 -53.36 -5.33 -2.44
N GLN A 162 -53.22 -6.19 -3.45
CA GLN A 162 -54.19 -7.26 -3.72
C GLN A 162 -54.24 -8.30 -2.60
N LEU A 163 -53.09 -8.66 -2.01
CA LEU A 163 -53.01 -9.56 -0.85
C LEU A 163 -53.62 -8.96 0.44
N ARG A 164 -53.84 -7.65 0.51
CA ARG A 164 -54.49 -6.97 1.65
C ARG A 164 -56.01 -6.83 1.50
N LEU A 165 -56.56 -7.13 0.33
CA LEU A 165 -57.98 -6.99 -0.01
C LEU A 165 -58.71 -8.36 -0.13
N VAL A 166 -58.04 -9.46 0.20
CA VAL A 166 -58.59 -10.81 0.39
C VAL A 166 -58.42 -11.17 1.87
#